data_AF-A0A6J4JYJ0-F1
#
_entry.id   AF-A0A6J4JYJ0-F1
#
_cell.length_a   1.000
_cell.length_b   1.000
_cell.length_c   1.000
_cell.angle_alpha   90.00
_cell.angle_beta   90.00
_cell.angle_gamma   90.00
#
_symmetry.space_group_name_H-M   'P 1'
#
loop_
_entity.id
_entity.type
_entity.pdbx_description
1 polymer ?
#
loop_
_entity_poly.entity_id
_entity_poly.type
_entity_poly.pdbx_seq_one_letter_code
_entity_poly.pdbx_strand_id
1 'polypeptide(L)'
;MRAIVQSTLSPKPGQATTYQRVEQPEDYSRPWAIVRLLPDLRHYTVARFFNRQDAEDHRRFLHRYMPASEFQVVFDVPNSREPEDQT
;
A
#
# COMPACT_ATOMS: atom_id res chain seq x y z
N MET A 1 -22.55 -18.72 -4.40
CA MET A 1 -21.23 -19.38 -4.25
C MET A 1 -20.19 -18.42 -4.82
N ARG A 2 -19.24 -17.92 -4.02
CA ARG A 2 -18.13 -17.07 -4.51
C ARG A 2 -16.84 -17.86 -4.35
N ALA A 3 -16.22 -18.23 -5.46
CA ALA A 3 -14.94 -18.93 -5.49
C ALA A 3 -13.81 -17.90 -5.29
N ILE A 4 -12.97 -18.09 -4.28
CA ILE A 4 -11.74 -17.33 -4.12
C ILE A 4 -10.62 -18.23 -4.64
N VAL A 5 -10.16 -17.95 -5.86
CA VAL A 5 -8.90 -18.49 -6.36
C VAL A 5 -7.78 -17.81 -5.59
N GLN A 6 -7.11 -18.56 -4.72
CA GLN A 6 -5.85 -18.15 -4.12
C GLN A 6 -4.75 -18.37 -5.16
N SER A 7 -4.24 -17.28 -5.73
CA SER A 7 -3.07 -17.37 -6.61
C SER A 7 -1.82 -17.41 -5.75
N THR A 8 -1.24 -18.60 -5.62
CA THR A 8 0.03 -18.85 -4.92
C THR A 8 1.19 -18.43 -5.81
N LEU A 9 1.98 -17.43 -5.39
CA LEU A 9 3.26 -17.13 -6.03
C LEU A 9 4.37 -17.28 -5.00
N SER A 10 5.12 -18.37 -5.13
CA SER A 10 6.37 -18.61 -4.42
C SER A 10 7.41 -17.53 -4.79
N PRO A 11 8.12 -16.92 -3.83
CA PRO A 11 9.23 -16.04 -4.16
C PRO A 11 10.46 -16.87 -4.53
N LYS A 12 10.99 -16.68 -5.75
CA LYS A 12 12.34 -17.13 -6.13
C LYS A 12 13.38 -16.21 -5.49
N PRO A 13 14.44 -16.74 -4.84
CA PRO A 13 15.49 -15.90 -4.26
C PRO A 13 16.44 -15.43 -5.37
N GLY A 14 16.73 -14.12 -5.43
CA GLY A 14 17.82 -13.60 -6.26
C GLY A 14 17.53 -12.38 -7.14
N GLN A 15 16.39 -11.70 -7.00
CA GLN A 15 16.17 -10.43 -7.71
C GLN A 15 15.87 -9.32 -6.72
N ALA A 16 16.69 -8.26 -6.80
CA ALA A 16 16.48 -7.01 -6.08
C ALA A 16 15.02 -6.57 -6.31
N THR A 17 14.24 -6.54 -5.24
CA THR A 17 12.83 -6.19 -5.25
C THR A 17 12.70 -4.71 -5.59
N THR A 18 12.73 -4.36 -6.87
CA THR A 18 11.92 -3.27 -7.36
C THR A 18 10.49 -3.68 -7.00
N TYR A 19 9.98 -3.11 -5.90
CA TYR A 19 8.56 -3.19 -5.55
C TYR A 19 7.83 -2.48 -6.68
N GLN A 20 7.60 -3.21 -7.77
CA GLN A 20 6.84 -2.76 -8.91
C GLN A 20 5.53 -2.27 -8.33
N ARG A 21 5.29 -0.99 -8.58
CA ARG A 21 3.99 -0.35 -8.46
C ARG A 21 2.99 -1.30 -9.10
N VAL A 22 2.32 -2.08 -8.28
CA VAL A 22 1.05 -2.67 -8.67
C VAL A 22 0.16 -1.45 -8.77
N GLU A 23 0.00 -0.94 -9.98
CA GLU A 23 -1.08 -0.02 -10.32
C GLU A 23 -2.36 -0.82 -10.13
N GLN A 24 -2.75 -0.92 -8.86
CA GLN A 24 -4.01 -1.50 -8.44
C GLN A 24 -5.08 -0.63 -9.11
N PRO A 25 -6.08 -1.22 -9.80
CA PRO A 25 -7.20 -0.46 -10.33
C PRO A 25 -7.73 0.40 -9.18
N GLU A 26 -7.96 1.68 -9.46
CA GLU A 26 -8.21 2.74 -8.49
C GLU A 26 -9.28 2.32 -7.48
N ASP A 27 -8.85 1.64 -6.41
CA ASP A 27 -9.75 1.06 -5.42
C ASP A 27 -10.01 2.14 -4.38
N TYR A 28 -10.88 3.08 -4.78
CA TYR A 28 -11.40 4.17 -3.96
C TYR A 28 -12.00 3.71 -2.64
N SER A 29 -12.29 2.41 -2.53
CA SER A 29 -12.89 1.83 -1.33
C SER A 29 -11.94 1.84 -0.13
N ARG A 30 -10.62 2.01 -0.34
CA ARG A 30 -9.61 1.97 0.72
C ARG A 30 -8.73 3.23 0.75
N PRO A 31 -9.28 4.34 1.28
CA PRO A 31 -8.59 5.62 1.25
C PRO A 31 -7.53 5.77 2.36
N TRP A 32 -7.49 4.86 3.33
CA TRP A 32 -6.48 4.91 4.39
C TRP A 32 -5.28 4.06 4.01
N ALA A 33 -4.09 4.65 3.90
CA ALA A 33 -2.87 3.95 3.53
C ALA A 33 -1.84 4.03 4.65
N ILE A 34 -1.08 2.95 4.84
CA ILE A 34 0.16 2.99 5.63
C ILE A 34 1.31 3.20 4.66
N VAL A 35 2.09 4.25 4.88
CA VAL A 35 3.33 4.50 4.15
C VAL A 35 4.52 4.25 5.05
N ARG A 36 5.56 3.62 4.49
CA ARG A 36 6.87 3.54 5.14
C ARG A 36 7.74 4.66 4.63
N LEU A 37 8.34 5.41 5.54
CA LEU A 37 9.30 6.44 5.22
C LEU A 37 10.70 5.83 5.15
N LEU A 38 11.43 6.21 4.11
CA LEU A 38 12.82 5.86 3.90
C LEU A 38 13.69 7.11 4.15
N PRO A 39 14.98 6.91 4.43
CA PRO A 39 15.96 7.97 4.22
C PRO A 39 15.80 8.56 2.81
N ASP A 40 16.16 9.83 2.65
CA ASP A 40 16.10 10.56 1.38
C ASP A 40 14.69 11.06 1.00
N LEU A 41 13.80 11.26 1.98
CA LEU A 41 12.43 11.76 1.77
C LEU A 41 11.59 10.87 0.82
N ARG A 42 12.00 9.62 0.64
CA ARG A 42 11.27 8.64 -0.17
C ARG A 42 10.28 7.89 0.70
N HIS A 43 9.19 7.45 0.10
CA HIS A 43 8.20 6.61 0.77
C HIS A 43 7.59 5.61 -0.20
N TYR A 44 7.02 4.55 0.35
CA TYR A 44 6.16 3.63 -0.41
C TYR A 44 4.98 3.17 0.44
N THR A 45 3.88 2.87 -0.25
CA THR A 45 2.67 2.35 0.39
C THR A 45 2.85 0.88 0.74
N VAL A 46 2.63 0.55 2.01
CA VAL A 46 2.72 -0.81 2.55
C VAL A 46 1.39 -1.54 2.38
N ALA A 47 0.28 -0.89 2.74
CA ALA A 47 -1.06 -1.47 2.72
C ALA A 47 -2.14 -0.38 2.70
N ARG A 48 -3.36 -0.74 2.26
CA ARG A 48 -4.55 0.13 2.25
C ARG A 48 -5.73 -0.48 3.01
N PHE A 49 -6.52 0.37 3.66
CA PHE A 49 -7.61 0.02 4.56
C PHE A 49 -8.85 0.88 4.28
N PHE A 50 -10.03 0.31 4.56
CA PHE A 50 -11.32 1.00 4.43
C PHE A 50 -11.48 2.08 5.49
N ASN A 51 -11.04 1.81 6.72
CA ASN A 51 -11.17 2.72 7.84
C ASN A 51 -9.79 3.02 8.46
N ARG A 52 -9.72 4.14 9.19
CA ARG A 52 -8.48 4.60 9.84
C ARG A 52 -8.03 3.69 10.99
N GLN A 53 -8.98 3.14 11.74
CA GLN A 53 -8.69 2.37 12.95
C GLN A 53 -7.88 1.12 12.62
N ASP A 54 -8.32 0.35 11.62
CA ASP A 54 -7.60 -0.84 11.14
C ASP A 54 -6.19 -0.47 10.66
N ALA A 55 -6.04 0.67 9.98
CA ALA A 55 -4.74 1.16 9.53
C ALA A 55 -3.82 1.50 10.73
N GLU A 56 -4.35 2.15 11.77
CA GLU A 56 -3.57 2.46 12.97
C GLU A 56 -3.19 1.22 13.77
N ASP A 57 -4.10 0.26 13.92
CA ASP A 57 -3.81 -0.99 14.63
C ASP A 57 -2.75 -1.79 13.90
N HIS A 58 -2.82 -1.84 12.57
CA HIS A 58 -1.78 -2.44 11.76
C HIS A 58 -0.44 -1.67 11.84
N ARG A 59 -0.46 -0.33 11.90
CA ARG A 59 0.74 0.49 12.13
C ARG A 59 1.40 0.18 13.48
N ARG A 60 0.62 0.02 14.56
CA ARG A 60 1.14 -0.36 15.89
C ARG A 60 1.82 -1.73 15.86
N PHE A 61 1.24 -2.68 15.12
CA PHE A 61 1.86 -3.99 14.89
C PHE A 61 3.20 -3.86 14.14
N LEU A 62 3.22 -3.10 13.04
CA LEU A 62 4.45 -2.87 12.26
C LEU A 62 5.56 -2.20 13.09
N HIS A 63 5.20 -1.20 13.91
CA HIS A 63 6.16 -0.53 14.79
C HIS A 63 6.73 -1.47 15.86
N ARG A 64 5.93 -2.42 16.38
CA ARG A 64 6.43 -3.45 17.31
C ARG A 64 7.41 -4.40 16.64
N TYR A 65 7.16 -4.75 15.37
CA TYR A 65 8.00 -5.68 14.62
C TYR A 65 9.28 -5.01 14.06
N MET A 66 9.20 -3.74 13.67
CA MET A 66 10.29 -2.95 13.07
C MET A 66 10.40 -1.57 13.71
N PRO A 67 10.88 -1.47 14.96
CA PRO A 67 10.90 -0.22 15.71
C PRO A 67 11.83 0.85 15.11
N ALA A 68 12.82 0.44 14.30
CA ALA A 68 13.72 1.37 13.61
C ALA A 68 13.12 1.95 12.30
N SER A 69 11.93 1.51 11.91
CA SER A 69 11.26 1.97 10.67
C SER A 69 10.12 2.92 10.99
N GLU A 70 10.09 4.02 10.24
CA GLU A 70 9.05 5.04 10.37
C GLU A 70 7.85 4.68 9.48
N PHE A 71 6.67 4.58 10.11
CA PHE A 71 5.41 4.30 9.44
C PHE A 71 4.38 5.37 9.77
N GLN A 72 3.69 5.86 8.75
CA GLN A 72 2.61 6.84 8.88
C GLN A 72 1.32 6.32 8.26
N VAL A 73 0.19 6.67 8.88
CA VAL A 73 -1.14 6.47 8.30
C VAL A 73 -1.54 7.77 7.63
N VAL A 74 -1.88 7.69 6.34
CA VAL A 74 -2.28 8.82 5.51
C VAL A 74 -3.64 8.55 4.89
N PHE A 75 -4.42 9.62 4.72
CA PHE A 75 -5.60 9.58 3.87
C PHE A 75 -5.17 9.92 2.45
N ASP A 76 -5.22 8.92 1.58
CA ASP A 76 -4.82 8.99 0.18
C ASP A 76 -5.99 8.46 -0.64
N VAL A 77 -6.56 9.29 -1.50
CA VAL A 77 -7.57 8.84 -2.47
C VAL A 77 -6.88 8.92 -3.81
N PRO A 78 -6.75 7.81 -4.56
CA PRO A 78 -6.14 7.88 -5.88
C PRO A 78 -7.00 8.81 -6.72
N ASN A 79 -6.57 10.05 -6.98
CA ASN A 79 -7.31 10.92 -7.89
C ASN A 79 -7.48 10.15 -9.19
N SER A 80 -8.74 9.95 -9.61
CA SER A 80 -9.03 9.54 -10.98
C SER A 80 -8.32 10.59 -11.80
N ARG A 81 -7.23 10.21 -12.45
CA ARG A 81 -6.69 11.05 -13.49
C ARG A 81 -7.75 11.02 -14.57
N GLU A 82 -8.72 11.93 -14.49
CA GLU A 82 -9.54 12.25 -15.63
C GLU A 82 -8.54 12.57 -16.75
N PRO A 83 -8.56 11.86 -17.89
CA PRO A 83 -7.73 12.21 -19.01
C PRO A 83 -8.22 13.57 -19.52
N GLU A 84 -7.67 14.63 -18.94
CA GLU A 84 -7.81 15.97 -19.45
C GLU A 84 -7.08 16.02 -20.81
N ASP A 85 -7.90 16.28 -21.83
CA ASP A 85 -7.56 16.89 -23.11
C ASP A 85 -7.24 15.97 -24.32
N GLN A 86 -8.31 15.64 -25.05
CA GLN A 86 -8.24 15.46 -26.50
C GLN A 86 -9.54 15.99 -27.12
N THR A 87 -9.66 17.31 -27.30
CA THR A 87 -10.60 17.92 -28.25
C THR A 87 -9.87 18.95 -29.09
#